data_AF-A0A935UVE8-F1
#
_entry.id   AF-A0A935UVE8-F1
#
_cell.length_a   1.000
_cell.length_b   1.000
_cell.length_c   1.000
_cell.angle_alpha   90.00
_cell.angle_beta   90.00
_cell.angle_gamma   90.00
#
_symmetry.space_group_name_H-M   'P 1'
#
loop_
_entity.id
_entity.type
_entity.pdbx_description
1 polymer ?
#
loop_
_entity_poly.entity_id
_entity_poly.type
_entity_poly.pdbx_seq_one_letter_code
_entity_poly.pdbx_strand_id
1 'polypeptide(L)' 'MLVMIGVVLGFLFGLDLAWTALGGVALMLLLRREDPRGVFARVDWTLLVFFAALFVVVGGVERTGLLGQGFAALAPIFV' A
#
# COMPACT_ATOMS: atom_id res chain seq x y z
N MET A 1 -7.29 16.69 12.31
CA MET A 1 -6.04 17.39 11.90
C MET A 1 -4.85 17.02 12.77
N LEU A 2 -4.93 17.06 14.11
CA LEU A 2 -3.79 16.71 14.98
C LEU A 2 -3.21 15.31 14.68
N VAL A 3 -4.07 14.29 14.52
CA VAL A 3 -3.64 12.93 14.17
C VAL A 3 -2.94 12.88 12.80
N MET A 4 -3.50 13.54 11.79
CA MET A 4 -2.90 13.63 10.45
C MET A 4 -1.50 14.25 10.49
N ILE A 5 -1.33 15.34 11.25
CA ILE A 5 -0.03 15.98 11.44
C ILE A 5 0.95 15.02 12.13
N GLY A 6 0.49 14.31 13.17
CA GLY A 6 1.30 13.30 13.85
C GLY A 6 1.75 12.15 12.95
N VAL A 7 0.86 11.65 12.08
CA VAL A 7 1.18 10.59 11.10
C VAL A 7 2.19 11.09 10.07
N VAL A 8 1.99 12.29 9.52
CA VAL A 8 2.89 12.88 8.51
C VAL A 8 4.28 13.13 9.09
N LEU A 9 4.36 13.64 10.31
CA LEU A 9 5.64 13.81 11.00
C LEU A 9 6.30 12.46 11.26
N GLY A 10 5.55 11.46 11.74
CA GLY A 10 6.07 10.11 11.94
C GLY A 10 6.65 9.51 10.66
N PHE A 11 5.96 9.68 9.52
CA PHE A 11 6.48 9.27 8.21
C PHE A 11 7.76 10.03 7.82
N LEU A 12 7.81 11.35 8.03
CA LEU A 12 9.01 12.16 7.75
C LEU A 12 10.23 11.75 8.59
N PHE A 13 10.02 11.25 9.80
CA PHE A 13 11.07 10.71 10.66
C PHE A 13 11.58 9.31 10.22
N GLY A 14 11.10 8.79 9.10
CA GLY A 14 11.56 7.53 8.52
C GLY A 14 10.84 6.30 9.04
N LEU A 15 9.71 6.46 9.73
CA LEU A 15 8.85 5.33 10.07
C LEU A 15 8.08 4.86 8.83
N ASP A 16 7.80 3.56 8.79
CA ASP A 16 7.00 2.97 7.74
C ASP A 16 5.61 3.64 7.66
N LEU A 17 5.23 4.03 6.43
CA LEU A 17 3.99 4.75 6.17
C LEU A 17 2.76 3.95 6.58
N ALA A 18 2.76 2.64 6.36
CA ALA A 18 1.62 1.78 6.68
C ALA A 18 1.45 1.69 8.20
N TRP A 19 2.54 1.48 8.93
CA TRP A 19 2.51 1.41 10.40
C TRP A 19 2.11 2.74 11.05
N THR A 20 2.64 3.86 10.55
CA THR A 20 2.28 5.19 11.06
C THR A 20 0.82 5.55 10.76
N ALA A 21 0.32 5.26 9.57
CA ALA A 21 -1.08 5.48 9.21
C ALA A 21 -2.03 4.63 10.06
N LEU A 22 -1.73 3.34 10.25
CA LEU A 22 -2.51 2.44 11.11
C LEU A 22 -2.51 2.92 12.57
N GLY A 23 -1.36 3.30 13.10
CA GLY A 23 -1.25 3.86 14.45
C GLY A 23 -2.06 5.15 14.62
N GLY A 24 -2.03 6.03 13.61
CA GLY A 24 -2.84 7.25 13.60
C GLY A 24 -4.34 6.96 13.62
N VAL A 25 -4.83 6.06 12.75
CA VAL A 25 -6.24 5.65 12.72
C VAL A 25 -6.65 5.00 14.05
N ALA A 26 -5.82 4.10 14.61
CA ALA A 26 -6.09 3.46 15.89
C ALA A 26 -6.18 4.49 17.04
N LEU A 27 -5.25 5.44 17.09
CA LEU A 27 -5.27 6.52 18.08
C LEU A 27 -6.51 7.41 17.90
N MET A 28 -6.91 7.71 16.66
CA MET A 28 -8.10 8.49 16.36
C MET A 28 -9.39 7.78 16.80
N LEU A 29 -9.50 6.47 16.54
CA LEU A 29 -10.62 5.65 17.01
C LEU A 29 -10.70 5.62 18.54
N LEU A 30 -9.55 5.52 19.22
CA LEU A 30 -9.49 5.53 20.68
C LEU A 30 -9.94 6.88 21.27
N LEU A 31 -9.43 7.98 20.72
CA LEU A 31 -9.73 9.34 21.20
C LEU A 31 -11.19 9.74 20.96
N ARG A 32 -11.76 9.35 19.81
CA ARG A 32 -13.12 9.75 19.43
C ARG A 32 -14.20 8.74 19.79
N ARG A 33 -13.83 7.52 20.21
CA ARG A 33 -14.75 6.39 20.38
C ARG A 33 -15.71 6.23 19.19
N GLU A 34 -15.22 6.56 18.00
CA GLU A 34 -15.95 6.37 16.76
C GLU A 34 -16.05 4.87 16.48
N ASP A 35 -17.20 4.43 15.96
CA ASP A 35 -17.41 3.02 15.65
C ASP A 35 -16.43 2.60 14.53
N PRO A 36 -15.50 1.66 14.79
CA PRO A 36 -14.53 1.23 13.81
C PRO A 36 -15.20 0.75 12.51
N ARG A 37 -16.41 0.17 12.61
CA ARG A 37 -17.15 -0.34 11.46
C ARG A 37 -17.41 0.75 10.41
N GLY A 38 -17.72 1.97 10.84
CA GLY A 38 -17.97 3.09 9.93
C GLY A 38 -16.71 3.59 9.22
N VAL A 39 -15.54 3.44 9.84
CA VAL A 39 -14.25 3.82 9.24
C VAL A 39 -13.81 2.77 8.22
N PHE A 40 -13.91 1.49 8.57
CA PHE A 40 -13.60 0.38 7.65
C PHE A 40 -14.57 0.29 6.47
N ALA A 41 -15.82 0.73 6.62
CA ALA A 41 -16.79 0.80 5.51
C ALA A 41 -16.44 1.87 4.46
N ARG A 42 -15.64 2.88 4.83
CA ARG A 42 -15.14 3.89 3.88
C ARG A 42 -13.89 3.44 3.11
N VAL A 43 -13.30 2.31 3.50
CA VAL A 43 -12.15 1.73 2.79
C VAL A 43 -12.66 1.04 1.53
N ASP A 44 -12.00 1.31 0.41
CA ASP A 44 -12.29 0.64 -0.85
C ASP A 44 -11.65 -0.75 -0.86
N TRP A 45 -12.43 -1.75 -0.43
CA TRP A 45 -12.00 -3.15 -0.39
C TRP A 45 -11.77 -3.73 -1.78
N THR A 46 -12.53 -3.27 -2.77
CA THR A 46 -12.38 -3.71 -4.16
C THR A 46 -11.02 -3.29 -4.70
N LEU A 47 -10.60 -2.05 -4.43
CA LEU A 47 -9.28 -1.53 -4.82
C LEU A 47 -8.14 -2.29 -4.12
N LEU A 48 -8.28 -2.58 -2.82
CA LEU A 48 -7.29 -3.36 -2.05
C LEU A 48 -7.10 -4.77 -2.63
N VAL A 49 -8.19 -5.47 -2.91
CA VAL A 49 -8.15 -6.81 -3.51
C VAL A 49 -7.58 -6.75 -4.93
N PHE A 50 -7.92 -5.72 -5.71
CA PHE A 50 -7.35 -5.50 -7.04
C PHE A 50 -5.82 -5.35 -6.98
N PHE A 51 -5.29 -4.51 -6.10
CA PHE A 51 -3.85 -4.35 -5.94
C PHE A 51 -3.18 -5.61 -5.40
N ALA A 52 -3.81 -6.31 -4.46
CA ALA A 52 -3.29 -7.59 -3.97
C ALA A 52 -3.19 -8.63 -5.09
N ALA A 53 -4.21 -8.77 -5.93
CA ALA A 53 -4.20 -9.66 -7.08
C ALA A 53 -3.13 -9.23 -8.10
N LEU A 54 -2.98 -7.93 -8.35
CA LEU A 54 -1.91 -7.41 -9.21
C LEU A 54 -0.53 -7.78 -8.68
N PHE A 55 -0.27 -7.63 -7.38
CA PHE A 55 1.01 -8.04 -6.79
C PHE A 55 1.27 -9.54 -6.89
N VAL A 56 0.23 -10.37 -6.74
CA VAL A 56 0.33 -11.82 -6.96
C VAL A 56 0.71 -12.13 -8.41
N VAL A 57 0.06 -11.49 -9.38
CA VAL A 57 0.35 -11.65 -10.81
C VAL A 57 1.76 -11.18 -11.14
N VAL A 58 2.14 -9.98 -10.70
CA VAL A 58 3.48 -9.41 -10.92
C VAL A 58 4.56 -10.32 -10.34
N GLY A 59 4.40 -10.78 -9.08
CA GLY A 59 5.36 -11.70 -8.46
C GLY A 59 5.41 -13.08 -9.16
N GLY A 60 4.28 -13.58 -9.66
CA GLY A 60 4.24 -14.81 -10.46
C GLY A 60 4.96 -14.67 -11.80
N VAL A 61 4.76 -13.54 -12.48
CA VAL A 61 5.40 -13.19 -13.76
C VAL A 61 6.91 -12.95 -13.58
N GLU A 62 7.33 -12.40 -12.45
CA GLU A 62 8.75 -12.24 -12.11
C GLU A 62 9.44 -13.60 -11.90
N ARG A 63 8.82 -14.52 -11.15
CA ARG A 63 9.40 -15.85 -10.89
C ARG A 63 9.48 -16.77 -12.10
N THR A 64 8.63 -16.56 -13.10
CA THR A 64 8.66 -17.34 -14.35
C THR A 64 9.76 -16.87 -15.31
N GLY A 65 10.44 -15.77 -15.02
CA GLY A 65 11.51 -15.22 -15.87
C GLY A 65 11.01 -14.60 -17.18
N LEU A 66 9.69 -14.53 -17.37
CA LEU A 66 9.06 -13.94 -18.56
C LEU A 66 9.43 -12.46 -18.75
N LEU A 67 9.59 -11.71 -17.65
CA LEU A 67 10.06 -10.32 -17.71
C LEU A 67 11.47 -10.24 -18.27
N GLY A 68 12.36 -11.14 -17.84
CA GLY A 68 13.74 -11.20 -18.33
C GLY A 68 13.83 -11.63 -19.80
N GLN A 69 13.04 -12.62 -20.21
CA GLN A 69 12.99 -13.09 -21.60
C GLN A 69 12.36 -12.04 -22.53
N GLY A 70 11.30 -11.35 -22.07
CA GLY A 70 10.67 -10.25 -22.79
C GLY A 70 11.61 -9.04 -22.95
N PHE A 71 12.36 -8.68 -21.91
CA PHE A 71 13.38 -7.62 -21.99
C PHE A 71 14.56 -8.02 -22.88
N ALA A 72 15.02 -9.27 -22.83
CA ALA A 72 16.09 -9.76 -23.70
C ALA A 72 15.69 -9.79 -25.18
N ALA A 73 14.41 -10.05 -25.49
CA ALA A 73 13.89 -9.98 -26.86
C ALA A 73 13.77 -8.54 -27.39
N LEU A 74 13.60 -7.54 -26.51
CA LEU A 74 13.55 -6.12 -26.84
C LEU A 74 14.93 -5.44 -26.83
N ALA A 75 15.91 -5.99 -26.10
CA ALA A 75 17.30 -5.51 -26.08
C ALA A 75 17.93 -5.29 -27.47
N PRO A 76 17.75 -6.14 -28.49
CA PRO A 76 18.34 -5.92 -29.82
C PRO A 76 17.71 -4.77 -30.63
N ILE A 77 16.63 -4.12 -30.16
CA ILE A 77 16.04 -2.94 -30.81
C ILE A 77 16.66 -1.62 -30.31
N PHE A 78 17.31 -1.63 -29.15
CA PHE A 78 17.86 -0.43 -28.51
C PHE A 78 19.41 -0.39 -28.50
N VAL A 79 20.07 -1.37 -29.13
CA VAL A 79 21.53 -1.45 -29.38
C VAL A 79 21.76 -1.45 -30.87
#